data_AF-A0A736KXB3-F1
#
_entry.id   AF-A0A736KXB3-F1
#
_cell.length_a   1.000
_cell.length_b   1.000
_cell.length_c   1.000
_cell.angle_alpha   90.00
_cell.angle_beta   90.00
_cell.angle_gamma   90.00
#
_symmetry.space_group_name_H-M   'P 1'
#
loop_
_entity.id
_entity.type
_entity.pdbx_description
1 polymer ?
#
loop_
_entity_poly.entity_id
_entity_poly.type
_entity_poly.pdbx_seq_one_letter_code
_entity_poly.pdbx_strand_id
1 'polypeptide(L)'
;MKNRIINSILSPITLWDYLTKRLCYSQSLPFHLANTTWLMIKEGYEKKFITNSKLLKGEAGLHDDLFRLAYHYVYEFSKQHQTKIQNYVALYGFCRNICLVFIISFWISVTTFIYRLFTESNFIYSLLSMMLSFLFTYVFYVGFVKFYRRYTLEVLMAFAVLQSRETIS
;
A
#
# COMPACT_ATOMS: atom_id res chain seq x y z
N MET A 1 5.46 17.46 -17.69
CA MET A 1 5.53 18.45 -16.59
C MET A 1 4.85 17.96 -15.30
N LYS A 2 3.61 17.43 -15.37
CA LYS A 2 2.84 16.91 -14.22
C LYS A 2 3.61 15.93 -13.30
N ASN A 3 4.31 14.94 -13.86
CA ASN A 3 5.08 13.97 -13.06
C ASN A 3 6.27 14.59 -12.33
N ARG A 4 6.88 15.68 -12.86
CA ARG A 4 7.98 16.36 -12.17
C ARG A 4 7.49 17.12 -10.93
N ILE A 5 6.34 17.79 -11.03
CA ILE A 5 5.73 18.52 -9.91
C ILE A 5 5.34 17.56 -8.79
N ILE A 6 4.73 16.42 -9.15
CA ILE A 6 4.37 15.37 -8.18
C ILE A 6 5.62 14.82 -7.48
N ASN A 7 6.68 14.53 -8.24
CA ASN A 7 7.94 14.05 -7.66
C ASN A 7 8.62 15.10 -6.78
N SER A 8 8.51 16.39 -7.11
CA SER A 8 9.01 17.46 -6.25
C SER A 8 8.25 17.53 -4.92
N ILE A 9 6.92 17.45 -4.94
CA ILE A 9 6.08 17.45 -3.71
C ILE A 9 6.35 16.22 -2.84
N LEU A 10 6.53 15.06 -3.48
CA LEU A 10 6.84 13.79 -2.80
C LEU A 10 8.33 13.60 -2.51
N SER A 11 9.16 14.62 -2.76
CA SER A 11 10.61 14.52 -2.58
C SER A 11 11.06 14.02 -1.20
N PRO A 12 10.41 14.35 -0.07
CA PRO A 12 10.81 13.82 1.24
C PRO A 12 10.67 12.29 1.32
N ILE A 13 9.68 11.74 0.60
CA ILE A 13 9.39 10.31 0.57
C ILE A 13 10.35 9.60 -0.38
N THR A 14 10.54 10.14 -1.60
CA THR A 14 11.37 9.49 -2.62
C THR A 14 12.85 9.43 -2.23
N LEU A 15 13.34 10.46 -1.52
CA LEU A 15 14.73 10.56 -1.08
C LEU A 15 15.04 9.49 -0.02
N TRP A 16 14.08 9.23 0.88
CA TRP A 16 14.25 8.21 1.89
C TRP A 16 13.94 6.80 1.39
N ASP A 17 12.96 6.61 0.49
CA ASP A 17 12.70 5.29 -0.11
C ASP A 17 13.90 4.78 -0.93
N TYR A 18 14.67 5.69 -1.53
CA TYR A 18 15.97 5.39 -2.13
C TYR A 18 17.02 4.98 -1.09
N LEU A 19 17.07 5.66 0.07
CA LEU A 19 18.02 5.38 1.16
C LEU A 19 17.75 4.05 1.87
N THR A 20 16.49 3.72 2.16
CA THR A 20 16.13 2.48 2.88
C THR A 20 16.01 1.24 1.99
N LYS A 21 16.30 1.35 0.68
CA LYS A 21 16.46 0.22 -0.27
C LYS A 21 15.50 -0.94 -0.01
N ARG A 22 14.20 -0.68 0.10
CA ARG A 22 13.15 -1.70 0.34
C ARG A 22 13.31 -2.58 1.60
N LEU A 23 14.32 -2.39 2.45
CA LEU A 23 14.67 -3.29 3.56
C LEU A 23 13.62 -3.28 4.68
N CYS A 24 12.94 -2.15 4.90
CA CYS A 24 11.96 -2.00 5.98
C CYS A 24 10.55 -2.53 5.65
N TYR A 25 10.24 -2.92 4.41
CA TYR A 25 8.87 -3.29 3.98
C TYR A 25 8.53 -4.80 4.09
N SER A 26 9.34 -5.54 4.85
CA SER A 26 9.17 -6.95 5.25
C SER A 26 9.65 -8.03 4.28
N GLN A 27 10.00 -9.17 4.87
CA GLN A 27 10.38 -10.43 4.20
C GLN A 27 9.34 -10.83 3.14
N SER A 28 9.79 -11.32 1.99
CA SER A 28 8.95 -11.98 0.98
C SER A 28 8.23 -13.18 1.60
N LEU A 29 7.04 -13.52 1.09
CA LEU A 29 6.43 -14.81 1.42
C LEU A 29 7.46 -15.90 1.07
N PRO A 30 7.71 -16.90 1.94
CA PRO A 30 8.66 -17.95 1.62
C PRO A 30 8.30 -18.58 0.28
N PHE A 31 9.31 -18.72 -0.59
CA PHE A 31 9.14 -19.05 -2.02
C PHE A 31 8.21 -20.26 -2.25
N HIS A 32 8.32 -21.27 -1.40
CA HIS A 32 7.50 -22.47 -1.45
C HIS A 32 6.00 -22.21 -1.21
N LEU A 33 5.63 -21.38 -0.22
CA LEU A 33 4.23 -21.00 0.01
C LEU A 33 3.71 -20.07 -1.10
N ALA A 34 4.56 -19.19 -1.62
CA ALA A 34 4.19 -18.28 -2.69
C ALA A 34 3.82 -19.05 -3.95
N ASN A 35 4.58 -20.09 -4.28
CA ASN A 35 4.35 -20.86 -5.49
C ASN A 35 3.09 -21.72 -5.40
N THR A 36 2.84 -22.36 -4.25
CA THR A 36 1.62 -23.15 -4.04
C THR A 36 0.36 -22.29 -3.99
N THR A 37 0.39 -21.15 -3.29
CA THR A 37 -0.73 -20.20 -3.28
C THR A 37 -0.99 -19.62 -4.66
N TRP A 38 0.05 -19.29 -5.42
CA TRP A 38 -0.09 -18.80 -6.79
C TRP A 38 -0.74 -19.83 -7.72
N LEU A 39 -0.38 -21.11 -7.61
CA LEU A 39 -1.02 -22.19 -8.37
C LEU A 39 -2.50 -22.34 -8.01
N MET A 40 -2.84 -22.35 -6.71
CA MET A 40 -4.25 -22.43 -6.28
C MET A 40 -5.07 -21.22 -6.72
N ILE A 41 -4.48 -20.02 -6.68
CA ILE A 41 -5.11 -18.79 -7.15
C ILE A 41 -5.35 -18.90 -8.66
N LYS A 42 -4.34 -19.30 -9.44
CA LYS A 42 -4.44 -19.46 -10.88
C LYS A 42 -5.54 -20.48 -11.24
N GLU A 43 -5.52 -21.67 -10.64
CA GLU A 43 -6.54 -22.70 -10.86
C GLU A 43 -7.94 -22.24 -10.44
N GLY A 44 -8.06 -21.48 -9.35
CA GLY A 44 -9.32 -20.89 -8.91
C GLY A 44 -9.87 -19.86 -9.89
N TYR A 45 -9.01 -18.97 -10.40
CA TYR A 45 -9.41 -18.02 -11.44
C TYR A 45 -9.80 -18.72 -12.74
N GLU A 46 -9.03 -19.73 -13.14
CA GLU A 46 -9.29 -20.52 -14.34
C GLU A 46 -10.61 -21.29 -14.22
N LYS A 47 -10.89 -21.91 -13.08
CA LYS A 47 -12.12 -22.70 -12.89
C LYS A 47 -13.39 -21.85 -12.77
N LYS A 48 -13.32 -20.67 -12.13
CA LYS A 48 -14.50 -19.81 -11.86
C LYS A 48 -14.75 -18.70 -12.88
N PHE A 49 -13.71 -18.14 -13.48
CA PHE A 49 -13.85 -16.94 -14.33
C PHE A 49 -13.59 -17.19 -15.82
N ILE A 50 -12.96 -18.31 -16.22
CA ILE A 50 -12.81 -18.66 -17.65
C ILE A 50 -14.14 -19.10 -18.29
N THR A 51 -15.16 -19.48 -17.52
CA THR A 51 -16.52 -19.65 -18.05
C THR A 51 -17.13 -18.34 -18.57
N ASN A 52 -16.58 -17.18 -18.17
CA ASN A 52 -16.94 -15.84 -18.67
C ASN A 52 -15.78 -15.20 -19.47
N SER A 53 -15.26 -15.94 -20.46
CA SER A 53 -14.19 -15.55 -21.39
C SER A 53 -14.34 -14.18 -22.09
N LYS A 54 -15.51 -13.53 -22.01
CA LYS A 54 -15.76 -12.17 -22.51
C LYS A 54 -15.20 -11.05 -21.62
N LEU A 55 -15.03 -11.25 -20.31
CA LEU A 55 -14.57 -10.19 -19.39
C LEU A 55 -13.04 -10.06 -19.34
N LEU A 56 -12.30 -11.11 -19.70
CA LEU A 56 -10.84 -11.19 -19.61
C LEU A 56 -10.07 -10.72 -20.86
N LYS A 57 -10.75 -10.38 -21.97
CA LYS A 57 -10.10 -10.00 -23.24
C LYS A 57 -9.68 -8.53 -23.34
N GLY A 58 -9.97 -7.70 -22.33
CA GLY A 58 -9.56 -6.30 -22.30
C GLY A 58 -8.16 -6.14 -21.71
N GLU A 59 -7.14 -5.98 -22.56
CA GLU A 59 -5.72 -5.82 -22.18
C GLU A 59 -5.41 -4.63 -21.24
N ALA A 60 -6.40 -3.77 -20.93
CA ALA A 60 -6.19 -2.56 -20.15
C ALA A 60 -6.64 -2.64 -18.66
N GLY A 61 -7.38 -3.67 -18.24
CA GLY A 61 -8.02 -3.72 -16.90
C GLY A 61 -7.57 -4.85 -15.97
N LEU A 62 -6.80 -5.82 -16.48
CA LEU A 62 -6.70 -7.16 -15.88
C LEU A 62 -6.15 -7.19 -14.45
N HIS A 63 -5.18 -6.36 -14.09
CA HIS A 63 -4.54 -6.50 -12.77
C HIS A 63 -5.38 -5.95 -11.61
N ASP A 64 -6.10 -4.85 -11.81
CA ASP A 64 -6.87 -4.20 -10.74
C ASP A 64 -8.26 -4.84 -10.58
N ASP A 65 -8.86 -5.30 -11.69
CA ASP A 65 -10.17 -5.97 -11.66
C ASP A 65 -10.08 -7.39 -11.11
N LEU A 66 -9.01 -8.15 -11.38
CA LEU A 66 -8.84 -9.49 -10.82
C LEU A 66 -8.77 -9.44 -9.29
N PHE A 67 -7.96 -8.53 -8.73
CA PHE A 67 -7.87 -8.39 -7.27
C PHE A 67 -9.21 -7.96 -6.66
N ARG A 68 -9.93 -7.03 -7.31
CA ARG A 68 -11.26 -6.60 -6.89
C ARG A 68 -12.26 -7.75 -6.88
N LEU A 69 -12.18 -8.63 -7.87
CA LEU A 69 -13.02 -9.82 -8.01
C LEU A 69 -12.76 -10.83 -6.88
N ALA A 70 -11.48 -11.13 -6.58
CA ALA A 70 -11.11 -11.97 -5.44
C ALA A 70 -11.53 -11.34 -4.12
N TYR A 71 -11.37 -10.02 -3.97
CA TYR A 71 -11.82 -9.29 -2.79
C TYR A 71 -13.33 -9.46 -2.58
N HIS A 72 -14.16 -9.23 -3.60
CA HIS A 72 -15.61 -9.38 -3.48
C HIS A 72 -16.01 -10.82 -3.15
N TYR A 73 -15.38 -11.80 -3.78
CA TYR A 73 -15.65 -13.20 -3.52
C TYR A 73 -15.26 -13.59 -2.08
N VAL A 74 -14.06 -13.26 -1.62
CA VAL A 74 -13.65 -13.51 -0.22
C VAL A 74 -14.57 -12.80 0.76
N TYR A 75 -14.97 -11.57 0.43
CA TYR A 75 -15.90 -10.81 1.23
C TYR A 75 -17.25 -11.51 1.33
N GLU A 76 -17.80 -12.07 0.26
CA GLU A 76 -19.10 -12.73 0.31
C GLU A 76 -19.07 -14.07 1.07
N PHE A 77 -18.00 -14.86 0.89
CA PHE A 77 -17.95 -16.24 1.38
C PHE A 77 -17.18 -16.43 2.70
N SER A 78 -16.50 -15.41 3.25
CA SER A 78 -15.72 -15.53 4.48
C SER A 78 -15.96 -14.44 5.53
N LYS A 79 -17.01 -14.58 6.33
CA LYS A 79 -17.32 -13.67 7.45
C LYS A 79 -16.18 -13.51 8.47
N GLN A 80 -15.37 -14.55 8.68
CA GLN A 80 -14.24 -14.51 9.62
C GLN A 80 -13.05 -13.70 9.10
N HIS A 81 -12.83 -13.62 7.78
CA HIS A 81 -11.73 -12.84 7.19
C HIS A 81 -12.16 -11.39 6.88
N GLN A 82 -13.46 -11.12 6.72
CA GLN A 82 -14.00 -9.76 6.46
C GLN A 82 -13.49 -8.70 7.45
N THR A 83 -13.59 -8.95 8.76
CA THR A 83 -13.23 -7.94 9.78
C THR A 83 -11.74 -7.58 9.74
N LYS A 84 -10.86 -8.56 9.51
CA LYS A 84 -9.42 -8.33 9.37
C LYS A 84 -9.10 -7.53 8.11
N ILE A 85 -9.73 -7.90 6.99
CA ILE A 85 -9.54 -7.22 5.71
C ILE A 85 -10.00 -5.76 5.80
N GLN A 86 -11.19 -5.50 6.36
CA GLN A 86 -11.71 -4.15 6.57
C GLN A 86 -10.79 -3.31 7.47
N ASN A 87 -10.24 -3.90 8.54
CA ASN A 87 -9.30 -3.21 9.41
C ASN A 87 -8.02 -2.82 8.65
N TYR A 88 -7.46 -3.71 7.82
CA TYR A 88 -6.31 -3.34 6.99
C TYR A 88 -6.63 -2.25 5.97
N VAL A 89 -7.83 -2.27 5.39
CA VAL A 89 -8.30 -1.21 4.47
C VAL A 89 -8.36 0.14 5.16
N ALA A 90 -9.00 0.18 6.33
CA ALA A 90 -9.10 1.39 7.14
C ALA A 90 -7.72 1.90 7.55
N LEU A 91 -6.82 1.00 7.96
CA LEU A 91 -5.51 1.37 8.48
C LEU A 91 -4.55 1.88 7.40
N TYR A 92 -4.51 1.26 6.21
CA TYR A 92 -3.69 1.83 5.13
C TYR A 92 -4.29 3.14 4.62
N GLY A 93 -5.62 3.29 4.59
CA GLY A 93 -6.30 4.54 4.22
C GLY A 93 -5.98 5.67 5.20
N PHE A 94 -6.01 5.36 6.50
CA PHE A 94 -5.58 6.26 7.58
C PHE A 94 -4.12 6.68 7.43
N CYS A 95 -3.21 5.72 7.23
CA CYS A 95 -1.78 6.02 7.03
C CYS A 95 -1.54 6.91 5.82
N ARG A 96 -2.26 6.71 4.70
CA ARG A 96 -2.16 7.55 3.51
C ARG A 96 -2.56 9.00 3.79
N ASN A 97 -3.69 9.21 4.46
CA ASN A 97 -4.20 10.55 4.75
C ASN A 97 -3.27 11.30 5.72
N ILE A 98 -2.81 10.61 6.77
CA ILE A 98 -1.88 11.23 7.74
C ILE A 98 -0.51 11.50 7.10
N CYS A 99 -0.03 10.62 6.22
CA CYS A 99 1.18 10.87 5.46
C CYS A 99 1.06 12.17 4.66
N LEU A 100 -0.06 12.40 3.95
CA LEU A 100 -0.30 13.66 3.24
C LEU A 100 -0.27 14.89 4.17
N VAL A 101 -0.87 14.80 5.36
CA VAL A 101 -0.83 15.89 6.35
C VAL A 101 0.60 16.22 6.79
N PHE A 102 1.43 15.20 7.02
CA PHE A 102 2.82 15.42 7.40
C PHE A 102 3.70 15.93 6.25
N ILE A 103 3.43 15.53 5.00
CA ILE A 103 4.10 16.11 3.82
C ILE A 103 3.80 17.60 3.72
N ILE A 104 2.52 18.00 3.86
CA ILE A 104 2.14 19.42 3.82
C ILE A 104 2.80 20.18 4.96
N SER A 105 2.77 19.61 6.18
CA SER A 105 3.45 20.17 7.35
C SER A 105 4.95 20.34 7.11
N PHE A 106 5.60 19.36 6.47
CA PHE A 106 7.02 19.43 6.12
C PHE A 106 7.32 20.60 5.17
N TRP A 107 6.51 20.81 4.12
CA TRP A 107 6.69 21.95 3.22
C TRP A 107 6.51 23.30 3.91
N ILE A 108 5.57 23.41 4.84
CA ILE A 108 5.38 24.60 5.69
C ILE A 108 6.59 24.80 6.61
N SER A 109 7.13 23.72 7.20
CA SER A 109 8.35 23.79 8.01
C SER A 109 9.57 24.22 7.20
N VAL A 110 9.67 23.80 5.93
CA VAL A 110 10.75 24.23 5.02
C VAL A 110 10.65 25.72 4.69
N THR A 111 9.46 26.23 4.34
CA THR A 111 9.30 27.66 4.01
C THR A 111 9.57 28.55 5.22
N THR A 112 9.10 28.14 6.41
CA THR A 112 9.37 28.86 7.66
C THR A 112 10.85 28.81 8.05
N PHE A 113 11.54 27.70 7.80
CA PHE A 113 12.99 27.60 8.00
C PHE A 113 13.76 28.56 7.08
N ILE A 114 13.44 28.60 5.79
CA ILE A 114 14.05 29.53 4.82
C ILE A 114 13.84 30.98 5.25
N TYR A 115 12.61 31.35 5.63
CA TYR A 115 12.30 32.71 6.09
C TYR A 115 13.13 33.11 7.33
N ARG A 116 13.23 32.21 8.32
CA ARG A 116 13.99 32.47 9.55
C ARG A 116 15.49 32.54 9.34
N LEU A 117 16.03 31.79 8.37
CA LEU A 117 17.43 31.90 7.95
C LEU A 117 17.76 33.31 7.45
N PHE A 118 16.88 33.92 6.64
CA PHE A 118 17.09 35.27 6.13
C PHE A 118 16.87 36.38 7.17
N THR A 119 16.12 36.10 8.24
CA THR A 119 15.74 37.10 9.26
C THR A 119 16.64 37.02 10.51
N GLU A 120 17.71 36.21 10.49
CA GLU A 120 18.64 35.97 11.61
C GLU A 120 17.96 35.70 12.97
N SER A 121 16.82 35.01 12.94
CA SER A 121 16.09 34.61 14.15
C SER A 121 16.45 33.17 14.55
N ASN A 122 16.22 32.81 15.82
CA ASN A 122 16.46 31.45 16.35
C ASN A 122 15.89 30.35 15.42
N PHE A 123 16.76 29.76 14.59
CA PHE A 123 16.39 28.79 13.54
C PHE A 123 16.22 27.36 14.08
N ILE A 124 16.70 27.10 15.30
CA ILE A 124 16.73 25.77 15.93
C ILE A 124 15.32 25.17 16.00
N TYR A 125 14.30 25.96 16.37
CA TYR A 125 12.92 25.47 16.45
C TYR A 125 12.35 25.07 15.09
N SER A 126 12.66 25.82 14.04
CA SER A 126 12.23 25.50 12.68
C SER A 126 12.96 24.28 12.13
N LEU A 127 14.26 24.13 12.43
CA LEU A 127 15.02 22.94 12.10
C LEU A 127 14.41 21.70 12.77
N LEU A 128 14.10 21.79 14.06
CA LEU A 128 13.53 20.69 14.83
C LEU A 128 12.12 20.31 14.32
N SER A 129 11.29 21.30 13.97
CA SER A 129 9.99 21.07 13.32
C SER A 129 10.12 20.39 11.96
N MET A 130 11.10 20.79 11.14
CA MET A 130 11.38 20.18 9.85
C MET A 130 11.84 18.71 10.00
N MET A 131 12.75 18.43 10.94
CA MET A 131 13.21 17.07 11.20
C MET A 131 12.09 16.16 11.72
N LEU A 132 11.24 16.69 12.60
CA LEU A 132 10.13 15.92 13.18
C LEU A 132 9.06 15.59 12.13
N SER A 133 8.66 16.57 11.31
CA SER A 133 7.71 16.36 10.22
C SER A 133 8.24 15.39 9.16
N PHE A 134 9.55 15.44 8.87
CA PHE A 134 10.22 14.46 8.01
C PHE A 134 10.13 13.03 8.58
N LEU A 135 10.45 12.85 9.86
CA LEU A 135 10.40 11.53 10.53
C LEU A 135 8.97 10.96 10.53
N PHE A 136 7.96 11.77 10.88
CA PHE A 136 6.57 11.31 10.88
C PHE A 136 6.08 10.95 9.48
N THR A 137 6.41 11.75 8.46
CA THR A 137 6.10 11.43 7.06
C THR A 137 6.62 10.04 6.69
N TYR A 138 7.87 9.75 7.08
CA TYR A 138 8.48 8.45 6.82
C TYR A 138 7.77 7.30 7.55
N VAL A 139 7.49 7.43 8.84
CA VAL A 139 6.82 6.38 9.63
C VAL A 139 5.45 6.03 9.05
N PHE A 140 4.66 7.04 8.69
CA PHE A 140 3.33 6.82 8.11
C PHE A 140 3.38 6.28 6.68
N TYR A 141 4.38 6.68 5.89
CA TYR A 141 4.62 6.09 4.58
C TYR A 141 4.95 4.59 4.68
N VAL A 142 5.86 4.21 5.59
CA VAL A 142 6.19 2.79 5.84
C VAL A 142 4.98 2.03 6.35
N GLY A 143 4.20 2.61 7.25
CA GLY A 143 2.93 2.06 7.71
C GLY A 143 1.98 1.78 6.55
N PHE A 144 1.76 2.77 5.67
CA PHE A 144 0.92 2.63 4.49
C PHE A 144 1.34 1.45 3.61
N VAL A 145 2.61 1.36 3.21
CA VAL A 145 3.11 0.28 2.34
C VAL A 145 2.98 -1.08 3.03
N LYS A 146 3.32 -1.15 4.32
CA LYS A 146 3.22 -2.39 5.11
C LYS A 146 1.79 -2.92 5.17
N PHE A 147 0.81 -2.06 5.43
CA PHE A 147 -0.59 -2.47 5.53
C PHE A 147 -1.21 -2.77 4.16
N TYR A 148 -0.86 -2.01 3.13
CA TYR A 148 -1.29 -2.30 1.75
C TYR A 148 -0.85 -3.70 1.29
N ARG A 149 0.40 -4.07 1.58
CA ARG A 149 0.92 -5.40 1.24
C ARG A 149 0.23 -6.52 2.03
N ARG A 150 0.05 -6.34 3.34
CA ARG A 150 -0.65 -7.33 4.19
C ARG A 150 -2.10 -7.53 3.76
N TYR A 151 -2.80 -6.44 3.46
CA TYR A 151 -4.15 -6.47 2.90
C TYR A 151 -4.21 -7.33 1.63
N THR A 152 -3.31 -7.09 0.68
CA THR A 152 -3.29 -7.82 -0.60
C THR A 152 -3.03 -9.32 -0.37
N LEU A 153 -2.08 -9.67 0.49
CA LEU A 153 -1.76 -11.06 0.80
C LEU A 153 -2.90 -11.79 1.52
N GLU A 154 -3.57 -11.13 2.48
CA GLU A 154 -4.68 -11.75 3.22
C GLU A 154 -5.85 -12.07 2.30
N VAL A 155 -6.19 -11.16 1.37
CA VAL A 155 -7.24 -11.38 0.37
C VAL A 155 -6.89 -12.56 -0.54
N LEU A 156 -5.66 -12.61 -1.05
CA LEU A 156 -5.23 -13.69 -1.94
C LEU A 156 -5.16 -15.06 -1.22
N MET A 157 -4.70 -15.08 0.03
CA MET A 157 -4.66 -16.31 0.83
C MET A 157 -6.07 -16.81 1.16
N ALA A 158 -6.97 -15.91 1.56
CA ALA A 158 -8.37 -16.27 1.83
C ALA A 158 -9.07 -16.78 0.57
N PHE A 159 -8.78 -16.20 -0.60
CA PHE A 159 -9.28 -16.69 -1.87
C PHE A 159 -8.81 -18.12 -2.16
N ALA A 160 -7.53 -18.41 -1.99
CA ALA A 160 -6.97 -19.75 -2.18
C ALA A 160 -7.60 -20.80 -1.24
N VAL A 161 -7.80 -20.46 0.04
CA VAL A 161 -8.41 -21.38 1.03
C VAL A 161 -9.89 -21.67 0.72
N LEU A 162 -10.65 -20.67 0.28
CA LEU A 162 -12.03 -20.87 -0.15
C LEU A 162 -12.09 -21.79 -1.37
N GLN A 163 -11.18 -21.59 -2.33
CA GLN A 163 -11.10 -22.44 -3.52
C GLN A 163 -10.76 -23.89 -3.17
N SER A 164 -9.80 -24.14 -2.28
CA SER A 164 -9.44 -25.51 -1.88
C SER A 164 -10.57 -26.23 -1.14
N ARG A 165 -11.41 -25.49 -0.40
CA ARG A 165 -12.55 -26.05 0.32
C ARG A 165 -13.66 -26.51 -0.63
N GLU A 166 -13.92 -25.76 -1.69
CA GLU A 166 -14.91 -26.11 -2.71
C GLU A 166 -14.46 -27.24 -3.64
N THR A 167 -13.15 -27.50 -3.78
CA THR A 167 -12.67 -28.66 -4.58
C THR A 167 -12.81 -30.00 -3.86
N ILE A 168 -13.05 -29.99 -2.55
CA ILE A 168 -13.14 -31.19 -1.70
C ILE A 168 -14.61 -31.56 -1.40
N SER A 169 -15.54 -30.62 -1.60
CA SER A 169 -16.99 -30.82 -1.51
C SER A 169 -17.62 -31.18 -2.86
#